data_AF-A0A7W0X310-F1
#
_entry.id   AF-A0A7W0X310-F1
#
_cell.length_a   1.000
_cell.length_b   1.000
_cell.length_c   1.000
_cell.angle_alpha   90.00
_cell.angle_beta   90.00
_cell.angle_gamma   90.00
#
_symmetry.space_group_name_H-M   'P 1'
#
loop_
_entity.id
_entity.type
_entity.pdbx_description
1 polymer ?
#
loop_
_entity_poly.entity_id
_entity_poly.type
_entity_poly.pdbx_seq_one_letter_code
_entity_poly.pdbx_strand_id
1 'polypeptide(L)'
;RWRTLEALFTRFEADVRQAIPRPSRTGASSDQPWVGATDAVGNSALTFTRAGSEFHVEPAMAGQRIGYRLRNAAIELAYWPHLDQPAALAPALYTMTEGVTAFRLEYLTDAGAWRDRWPLLGEPDVPRAVRVAVTLADHGVVERWFALR
;
A
#
# COMPACT_ATOMS: atom_id res chain seq x y z
N ARG A 1 12.69 -2.88 -17.32
CA ARG A 1 13.05 -2.10 -16.11
C ARG A 1 12.30 -0.79 -16.00
N TRP A 2 12.56 0.24 -16.83
CA TRP A 2 11.77 1.50 -16.75
C TRP A 2 10.27 1.29 -16.97
N ARG A 3 9.90 0.43 -17.93
CA ARG A 3 8.50 0.04 -18.17
C ARG A 3 7.82 -0.62 -16.97
N THR A 4 8.53 -1.47 -16.21
CA THR A 4 7.97 -2.16 -15.04
C THR A 4 7.86 -1.21 -13.85
N LEU A 5 8.78 -0.25 -13.72
CA LEU A 5 8.71 0.80 -12.71
C LEU A 5 7.54 1.77 -12.96
N GLU A 6 7.34 2.19 -14.21
CA GLU A 6 6.18 3.00 -14.60
C GLU A 6 4.86 2.24 -14.39
N ALA A 7 4.84 0.94 -14.69
CA ALA A 7 3.68 0.09 -14.41
C ALA A 7 3.41 -0.04 -12.90
N LEU A 8 4.45 -0.17 -12.06
CA LEU A 8 4.33 -0.13 -10.60
C LEU A 8 3.69 1.18 -10.15
N PHE A 9 4.19 2.34 -10.58
CA PHE A 9 3.65 3.63 -10.14
C PHE A 9 2.23 3.86 -10.62
N THR A 10 1.92 3.51 -11.87
CA THR A 10 0.56 3.58 -12.42
C THR A 10 -0.41 2.74 -11.61
N ARG A 11 -0.01 1.50 -11.28
CA ARG A 11 -0.82 0.59 -10.47
C ARG A 11 -0.98 1.11 -9.03
N PHE A 12 0.12 1.55 -8.42
CA PHE A 12 0.12 2.09 -7.07
C PHE A 12 -0.80 3.31 -6.97
N GLU A 13 -0.72 4.24 -7.91
CA GLU A 13 -1.60 5.41 -7.99
C GLU A 13 -3.07 5.02 -8.07
N ALA A 14 -3.41 4.13 -9.01
CA ALA A 14 -4.79 3.65 -9.17
C ALA A 14 -5.34 3.02 -7.89
N ASP A 15 -4.49 2.27 -7.18
CA ASP A 15 -4.85 1.62 -5.92
C ASP A 15 -5.06 2.64 -4.79
N VAL A 16 -4.10 3.54 -4.54
CA VAL A 16 -4.19 4.49 -3.41
C VAL A 16 -5.28 5.53 -3.61
N ARG A 17 -5.57 5.93 -4.85
CA ARG A 17 -6.70 6.86 -5.16
C ARG A 17 -8.06 6.25 -4.84
N GLN A 18 -8.15 4.93 -4.74
CA GLN A 18 -9.37 4.23 -4.34
C GLN A 18 -9.39 3.88 -2.84
N ALA A 19 -8.41 4.35 -2.05
CA ALA A 19 -8.38 4.07 -0.63
C ALA A 19 -9.64 4.60 0.08
N ILE A 20 -10.21 3.78 0.97
CA ILE A 20 -11.40 4.10 1.74
C ILE A 20 -11.16 3.90 3.23
N PRO A 21 -11.81 4.67 4.12
CA PRO A 21 -11.69 4.53 5.58
C PRO A 21 -12.48 3.32 6.10
N ARG A 22 -12.20 2.12 5.55
CA ARG A 22 -12.87 0.88 5.92
C ARG A 22 -11.87 -0.08 6.58
N PRO A 23 -12.02 -0.37 7.88
CA PRO A 23 -11.22 -1.39 8.56
C PRO A 23 -11.47 -2.77 7.94
N SER A 24 -10.52 -3.70 8.06
CA SER A 24 -10.73 -5.11 7.71
C SER A 24 -10.78 -5.99 8.96
N ARG A 25 -11.46 -7.13 8.92
CA ARG A 25 -11.41 -8.12 10.01
C ARG A 25 -10.58 -9.33 9.61
N THR A 26 -9.66 -9.71 10.48
CA THR A 26 -8.80 -10.89 10.33
C THR A 26 -9.01 -11.80 11.54
N GLY A 27 -9.86 -12.82 11.40
CA GLY A 27 -10.31 -13.62 12.55
C GLY A 27 -11.00 -12.74 13.59
N ALA A 28 -10.46 -12.70 14.81
CA ALA A 28 -10.98 -11.87 15.90
C ALA A 28 -10.38 -10.44 15.95
N SER A 29 -9.38 -10.14 15.11
CA SER A 29 -8.78 -8.80 15.06
C SER A 29 -9.45 -7.90 14.03
N SER A 30 -9.43 -6.61 14.29
CA SER A 30 -9.75 -5.58 13.30
C SER A 30 -8.47 -4.84 12.94
N ASP A 31 -8.15 -4.78 11.66
CA ASP A 31 -7.02 -4.03 11.15
C ASP A 31 -7.46 -2.66 10.66
N GLN A 32 -6.61 -1.66 10.90
CA GLN A 32 -6.86 -0.27 10.53
C GLN A 32 -7.00 -0.11 9.00
N PRO A 33 -7.79 0.87 8.51
CA PRO A 33 -8.01 1.06 7.08
C PRO A 33 -6.73 1.26 6.26
N TRP A 34 -5.74 1.91 6.86
CA TRP A 34 -4.43 2.16 6.28
C TRP A 34 -3.34 1.91 7.32
N VAL A 35 -2.40 1.02 7.00
CA VAL A 35 -1.27 0.68 7.86
C VAL A 35 0.01 0.82 7.05
N GLY A 36 0.84 1.77 7.46
CA GLY A 36 2.15 2.03 6.89
C GLY A 36 3.21 1.87 7.97
N ALA A 37 4.21 1.03 7.72
CA ALA A 37 5.30 0.81 8.66
C ALA A 37 6.63 0.73 7.92
N THR A 38 7.69 1.18 8.59
CA THR A 38 9.06 1.07 8.10
C THR A 38 9.85 0.14 9.01
N ASP A 39 10.57 -0.81 8.43
CA ASP A 39 11.38 -1.78 9.16
C ASP A 39 12.72 -1.20 9.64
N ALA A 40 13.50 -2.00 10.38
CA ALA A 40 14.77 -1.56 10.97
C ALA A 40 15.85 -1.21 9.92
N VAL A 41 15.72 -1.65 8.67
CA VAL A 41 16.65 -1.35 7.58
C VAL A 41 16.12 -0.24 6.66
N GLY A 42 14.97 0.35 7.00
CA GLY A 42 14.41 1.50 6.31
C GLY A 42 13.59 1.17 5.07
N ASN A 43 13.05 -0.06 4.97
CA ASN A 43 12.07 -0.42 3.95
C ASN A 43 10.66 -0.34 4.50
N SER A 44 9.76 0.20 3.70
CA SER A 44 8.36 0.36 4.05
C SER A 44 7.51 -0.82 3.58
N ALA A 45 6.48 -1.12 4.36
CA ALA A 45 5.36 -1.94 3.97
C ALA A 45 4.07 -1.13 4.14
N LEU A 46 3.17 -1.27 3.19
CA LEU A 46 1.85 -0.66 3.20
C LEU A 46 0.79 -1.74 3.08
N THR A 47 -0.27 -1.65 3.86
CA THR A 47 -1.49 -2.42 3.68
C THR A 47 -2.69 -1.51 3.89
N PHE A 48 -3.65 -1.52 2.99
CA PHE A 48 -4.82 -0.66 3.09
C PHE A 48 -6.04 -1.25 2.39
N THR A 49 -7.21 -0.68 2.70
CA THR A 49 -8.47 -1.00 2.06
C THR A 49 -8.78 0.00 0.95
N ARG A 50 -9.07 -0.51 -0.25
CA ARG A 50 -9.57 0.28 -1.39
C ARG A 50 -10.99 -0.12 -1.77
N ALA A 51 -11.68 0.72 -2.52
CA ALA A 51 -12.93 0.35 -3.18
C ALA A 51 -12.71 -0.89 -4.07
N GLY A 52 -13.69 -1.80 -4.09
CA GLY A 52 -13.67 -2.96 -4.97
C GLY A 52 -13.82 -2.57 -6.44
N SER A 53 -13.54 -3.51 -7.35
CA SER A 53 -13.87 -3.32 -8.77
C SER A 53 -15.39 -3.24 -8.97
N GLU A 54 -15.83 -2.33 -9.83
CA GLU A 54 -17.23 -2.17 -10.28
C GLU A 54 -17.82 -3.41 -10.98
N PHE A 55 -16.99 -4.41 -11.30
CA PHE A 55 -17.35 -5.59 -12.10
C PHE A 55 -17.68 -6.86 -11.27
N HIS A 56 -17.95 -6.77 -9.96
CA HIS A 56 -18.38 -7.93 -9.16
C HIS A 56 -19.82 -7.77 -8.66
N VAL A 57 -20.69 -8.71 -9.07
CA VAL A 57 -22.15 -8.72 -8.82
C VAL A 57 -22.53 -9.32 -7.45
N GLU A 58 -21.56 -9.79 -6.66
CA GLU A 58 -21.70 -10.40 -5.32
C GLU A 58 -20.53 -9.92 -4.43
N PRO A 59 -20.63 -9.88 -3.09
CA PRO A 59 -20.24 -8.77 -2.22
C PRO A 59 -18.79 -8.26 -2.33
N ALA A 60 -18.51 -7.58 -3.44
CA ALA A 60 -17.52 -6.50 -3.57
C ALA A 60 -18.02 -5.19 -2.91
N MET A 61 -19.17 -5.24 -2.23
CA MET A 61 -19.80 -4.08 -1.57
C MET A 61 -19.06 -3.62 -0.30
N ALA A 62 -18.05 -4.35 0.18
CA ALA A 62 -17.31 -4.01 1.41
C ALA A 62 -15.95 -3.33 1.16
N GLY A 63 -15.38 -3.40 -0.04
CA GLY A 63 -14.00 -2.98 -0.34
C GLY A 63 -13.02 -4.16 -0.43
N GLN A 64 -11.75 -3.85 -0.63
CA GLN A 64 -10.70 -4.81 -0.96
C GLN A 64 -9.40 -4.47 -0.24
N ARG A 65 -8.80 -5.47 0.41
CA ARG A 65 -7.51 -5.32 1.09
C ARG A 65 -6.36 -5.60 0.13
N ILE A 66 -5.40 -4.69 0.08
CA ILE A 66 -4.17 -4.81 -0.71
C ILE A 66 -2.96 -4.34 0.08
N GLY A 67 -1.76 -4.75 -0.35
CA GLY A 67 -0.53 -4.35 0.29
C GLY A 67 0.67 -4.33 -0.64
N TYR A 68 1.67 -3.54 -0.28
CA TYR A 68 2.92 -3.37 -1.01
C TYR A 68 4.09 -3.55 -0.07
N ARG A 69 5.13 -4.27 -0.50
CA ARG A 69 6.39 -4.42 0.24
C ARG A 69 7.56 -4.73 -0.68
N LEU A 70 8.77 -4.49 -0.19
CA LEU A 70 9.99 -5.03 -0.78
C LEU A 70 10.27 -6.43 -0.22
N ARG A 71 10.55 -7.40 -1.09
CA ARG A 71 11.00 -8.75 -0.73
C ARG A 71 11.86 -9.30 -1.85
N ASN A 72 12.98 -9.94 -1.51
CA ASN A 72 13.88 -10.57 -2.49
C ASN A 72 14.26 -9.65 -3.67
N ALA A 73 14.62 -8.40 -3.37
CA ALA A 73 14.95 -7.35 -4.35
C ALA A 73 13.83 -7.01 -5.35
N ALA A 74 12.57 -7.32 -5.02
CA ALA A 74 11.41 -6.98 -5.81
C ALA A 74 10.29 -6.36 -4.98
N ILE A 75 9.58 -5.38 -5.55
CA ILE A 75 8.34 -4.87 -4.95
C ILE A 75 7.22 -5.83 -5.32
N GLU A 76 6.56 -6.38 -4.30
CA GLU A 76 5.41 -7.28 -4.41
C GLU A 76 4.12 -6.52 -4.11
N LEU A 77 3.06 -6.82 -4.87
CA LEU A 77 1.67 -6.51 -4.56
C LEU A 77 1.02 -7.74 -3.92
N ALA A 78 0.47 -7.56 -2.72
CA ALA A 78 -0.37 -8.54 -2.03
C ALA A 78 -1.85 -8.18 -2.23
N TYR A 79 -2.65 -9.20 -2.55
CA TYR A 79 -4.08 -9.09 -2.78
C TYR A 79 -4.81 -10.12 -1.94
N TRP A 80 -5.72 -9.68 -1.08
CA TRP A 80 -6.57 -10.59 -0.33
C TRP A 80 -7.91 -10.78 -1.06
N PRO A 81 -8.39 -12.02 -1.21
CA PRO A 81 -9.59 -12.32 -1.98
C PRO A 81 -10.87 -11.81 -1.30
N HIS A 82 -10.84 -11.65 0.03
CA HIS A 82 -11.95 -11.13 0.82
C HIS A 82 -11.42 -10.06 1.78
N LEU A 83 -12.22 -9.01 2.02
CA LEU A 83 -11.86 -7.98 2.98
C LEU A 83 -11.85 -8.52 4.41
N ASP A 84 -12.90 -9.24 4.77
CA ASP A 84 -13.02 -9.91 6.06
C ASP A 84 -12.69 -11.39 5.85
N GLN A 85 -11.68 -11.89 6.56
CA GLN A 85 -11.09 -13.20 6.28
C GLN A 85 -10.69 -13.94 7.55
N PRO A 86 -10.64 -15.29 7.52
CA PRO A 86 -10.03 -16.06 8.60
C PRO A 86 -8.53 -15.76 8.68
N ALA A 87 -7.96 -15.84 9.88
CA ALA A 87 -6.56 -15.45 10.15
C ALA A 87 -5.50 -16.21 9.35
N ALA A 88 -5.83 -17.40 8.83
CA ALA A 88 -4.90 -18.27 8.11
C ALA A 88 -4.87 -18.07 6.58
N LEU A 89 -5.67 -17.15 6.03
CA LEU A 89 -5.73 -16.98 4.58
C LEU A 89 -4.56 -16.13 4.06
N ALA A 90 -3.68 -16.75 3.28
CA ALA A 90 -2.57 -16.05 2.65
C ALA A 90 -3.07 -15.21 1.45
N PRO A 91 -2.50 -14.01 1.21
CA PRO A 91 -2.80 -13.22 0.02
C PRO A 91 -2.21 -13.86 -1.24
N ALA A 92 -2.82 -13.55 -2.39
CA ALA A 92 -2.16 -13.70 -3.68
C ALA A 92 -1.04 -12.65 -3.81
N LEU A 93 0.15 -13.07 -4.26
CA LEU A 93 1.33 -12.21 -4.38
C LEU A 93 1.72 -12.05 -5.85
N TYR A 94 2.00 -10.82 -6.26
CA TYR A 94 2.40 -10.47 -7.62
C TYR A 94 3.69 -9.65 -7.61
N THR A 95 4.71 -10.10 -8.34
CA THR A 95 5.94 -9.33 -8.53
C THR A 95 5.69 -8.18 -9.49
N MET A 96 5.91 -6.94 -9.05
CA MET A 96 5.66 -5.73 -9.85
C MET A 96 6.91 -5.23 -10.55
N THR A 97 8.01 -5.09 -9.82
CA THR A 97 9.31 -4.69 -10.37
C THR A 97 10.44 -5.28 -9.55
N GLU A 98 11.49 -5.70 -10.25
CA GLU A 98 12.70 -6.29 -9.68
C GLU A 98 13.88 -5.31 -9.73
N GLY A 99 15.00 -5.69 -9.09
CA GLY A 99 16.21 -4.88 -9.03
C GLY A 99 16.05 -3.66 -8.13
N VAL A 100 15.25 -3.80 -7.06
CA VAL A 100 15.00 -2.78 -6.05
C VAL A 100 15.83 -3.07 -4.81
N THR A 101 16.55 -2.08 -4.31
CA THR A 101 17.38 -2.16 -3.10
C THR A 101 16.76 -1.45 -1.92
N ALA A 102 15.90 -0.46 -2.15
CA ALA A 102 15.09 0.16 -1.10
C ALA A 102 13.72 0.59 -1.61
N PHE A 103 12.70 0.46 -0.76
CA PHE A 103 11.34 0.94 -1.01
C PHE A 103 10.88 1.72 0.21
N ARG A 104 10.63 3.01 0.06
CA ARG A 104 10.25 3.91 1.18
C ARG A 104 8.94 4.61 0.89
N LEU A 105 8.13 4.68 1.93
CA LEU A 105 6.85 5.35 1.93
C LEU A 105 6.79 6.37 3.07
N GLU A 106 6.29 7.55 2.75
CA GLU A 106 5.94 8.55 3.73
C GLU A 106 4.54 9.08 3.47
N TYR A 107 3.89 9.49 4.53
CA TYR A 107 2.48 9.83 4.59
C TYR A 107 2.34 11.28 5.06
N LEU A 108 1.56 12.07 4.32
CA LEU A 108 1.33 13.47 4.62
C LEU A 108 0.20 13.62 5.66
N THR A 109 0.52 14.26 6.79
CA THR A 109 -0.45 14.59 7.83
C THR A 109 -1.32 15.79 7.45
N ASP A 110 -2.40 16.03 8.19
CA ASP A 110 -3.27 17.19 8.01
C ASP A 110 -2.51 18.51 8.21
N ALA A 111 -1.56 18.54 9.15
CA ALA A 111 -0.66 19.66 9.39
C ALA A 111 0.46 19.84 8.33
N GLY A 112 0.49 18.99 7.30
CA GLY A 112 1.48 19.08 6.21
C GLY A 112 2.86 18.50 6.54
N ALA A 113 2.98 17.67 7.59
CA ALA A 113 4.22 16.99 7.93
C ALA A 113 4.28 15.60 7.29
N TRP A 114 5.47 15.19 6.84
CA TRP A 114 5.71 13.84 6.34
C TRP A 114 6.08 12.89 7.49
N ARG A 115 5.51 11.69 7.47
CA ARG A 115 5.72 10.64 8.49
C ARG A 115 5.93 9.30 7.81
N ASP A 116 6.85 8.50 8.33
CA ASP A 116 7.21 7.17 7.80
C ASP A 116 6.33 6.03 8.33
N ARG A 117 5.31 6.37 9.11
CA ARG A 117 4.34 5.45 9.72
C ARG A 117 2.93 5.99 9.70
N TRP A 118 1.97 5.08 9.65
CA TRP A 118 0.53 5.34 9.77
C TRP A 118 -0.17 4.11 10.36
N PRO A 119 -1.24 4.25 11.17
CA PRO A 119 -1.90 5.48 11.58
C PRO A 119 -1.13 6.28 12.64
N LEU A 120 -1.57 7.52 12.82
CA LEU A 120 -1.12 8.42 13.87
C LEU A 120 -2.33 8.91 14.67
N LEU A 121 -2.14 9.11 15.98
CA LEU A 121 -3.20 9.60 16.84
C LEU A 121 -3.60 11.03 16.42
N GLY A 122 -4.89 11.25 16.21
CA GLY A 122 -5.43 12.55 15.80
C GLY A 122 -5.38 12.84 14.29
N GLU A 123 -4.89 11.89 13.48
CA GLU A 123 -4.93 11.98 12.02
C GLU A 123 -6.10 11.18 11.43
N PRO A 124 -6.58 11.51 10.22
CA PRO A 124 -7.59 10.72 9.52
C PRO A 124 -7.14 9.29 9.20
N ASP A 125 -8.09 8.39 8.97
CA ASP A 125 -7.81 6.98 8.66
C ASP A 125 -6.90 6.79 7.44
N VAL A 126 -7.03 7.66 6.43
CA VAL A 126 -6.23 7.65 5.19
C VAL A 126 -5.42 8.95 5.12
N PRO A 127 -4.12 8.91 4.81
CA PRO A 127 -3.27 10.11 4.75
C PRO A 127 -3.67 11.06 3.62
N ARG A 128 -3.16 12.31 3.64
CA ARG A 128 -3.45 13.30 2.59
C ARG A 128 -2.78 12.97 1.27
N ALA A 129 -1.57 12.46 1.37
CA ALA A 129 -0.75 12.08 0.25
C ALA A 129 0.22 10.98 0.68
N VAL A 130 0.75 10.27 -0.31
CA VAL A 130 1.82 9.29 -0.13
C VAL A 130 2.99 9.69 -1.02
N ARG A 131 4.17 9.76 -0.42
CA ARG A 131 5.44 9.85 -1.13
C ARG A 131 6.01 8.46 -1.25
N VAL A 132 6.38 8.07 -2.46
CA VAL A 132 6.96 6.77 -2.78
C VAL A 132 8.36 7.00 -3.34
N ALA A 133 9.37 6.41 -2.69
CA ALA A 133 10.74 6.41 -3.18
C ALA A 133 11.22 4.97 -3.41
N VAL A 134 11.71 4.70 -4.61
CA VAL A 134 12.27 3.40 -5.02
C VAL A 134 13.74 3.62 -5.35
N THR A 135 14.64 2.95 -4.63
CA THR A 135 16.07 2.87 -4.96
C THR A 135 16.32 1.58 -5.73
N LEU A 136 16.99 1.71 -6.86
CA LEU A 136 17.29 0.59 -7.75
C LEU A 136 18.72 0.08 -7.53
N ALA A 137 19.03 -1.10 -8.07
CA ALA A 137 20.33 -1.77 -7.91
C ALA A 137 21.53 -0.98 -8.49
N ASP A 138 21.29 -0.05 -9.42
CA ASP A 138 22.30 0.88 -9.95
C ASP A 138 22.35 2.21 -9.17
N HIS A 139 21.75 2.25 -7.98
CA HIS A 139 21.63 3.42 -7.11
C HIS A 139 20.78 4.57 -7.67
N GLY A 140 20.09 4.38 -8.79
CA GLY A 140 19.07 5.32 -9.25
C GLY A 140 17.91 5.38 -8.27
N VAL A 141 17.53 6.59 -7.86
CA VAL A 141 16.36 6.83 -6.99
C VAL A 141 15.26 7.47 -7.82
N VAL A 142 14.06 6.91 -7.72
CA VAL A 142 12.86 7.49 -8.33
C VAL A 142 11.83 7.78 -7.25
N GLU A 143 11.36 9.01 -7.24
CA GLU A 143 10.36 9.51 -6.31
C GLU A 143 9.08 9.92 -7.04
N ARG A 144 7.93 9.61 -6.43
CA ARG A 144 6.58 10.02 -6.89
C ARG A 144 5.71 10.38 -5.69
N TRP A 145 4.87 11.39 -5.84
CA TRP A 145 3.94 11.83 -4.80
C TRP A 145 2.51 11.69 -5.34
N PHE A 146 1.63 11.10 -4.54
CA PHE A 146 0.23 10.88 -4.91
C PHE A 146 -0.67 11.53 -3.87
N ALA A 147 -1.44 12.54 -4.28
CA ALA A 147 -2.47 13.15 -3.45
C ALA A 147 -3.71 12.23 -3.41
N LEU A 148 -4.29 12.06 -2.23
CA LEU A 148 -5.46 11.21 -1.99
C LEU A 148 -6.73 12.02 -1.68
N ARG A 149 -6.58 13.33 -1.50
CA ARG A 149 -7.64 14.30 -1.20
C ARG A 149 -7.18 15.72 -1.54
#